data_AF-A0A925FSA3-F1
#
_entry.id   AF-A0A925FSA3-F1
#
_cell.length_a   1.000
_cell.length_b   1.000
_cell.length_c   1.000
_cell.angle_alpha   90.00
_cell.angle_beta   90.00
_cell.angle_gamma   90.00
#
_symmetry.space_group_name_H-M   'P 1'
#
loop_
_entity.id
_entity.type
_entity.pdbx_description
1 polymer ?
#
loop_
_entity_poly.entity_id
_entity_poly.type
_entity_poly.pdbx_seq_one_letter_code
_entity_poly.pdbx_strand_id
1 'polypeptide(L)'
;MNKTNTTKRGDAETEQSEHVVASPDPVSESSTETERLRTENETLKMAIKLRNAREQITQSLVRYGALSPGLLFDSAQANLQFDENGQVTNGAALLEHLKKMHPEQFRPDRPQNSIDGGAGGGSPAAYLTKEALSRMTSTEIAKLDWHEVRRVLSER
;
A
#
# COMPACT_ATOMS: atom_id res chain seq x y z
N MET A 1 48.41 46.62 61.30
CA MET A 1 49.86 46.32 61.33
C MET A 1 50.22 45.51 60.09
N ASN A 2 51.21 46.00 59.35
CA ASN A 2 51.61 45.60 58.00
C ASN A 2 52.11 44.14 57.90
N LYS A 3 52.01 43.54 56.70
CA LYS A 3 53.16 42.99 55.93
C LYS A 3 52.74 42.46 54.55
N THR A 4 53.37 43.02 53.52
CA THR A 4 53.48 42.55 52.13
C THR A 4 54.45 41.37 52.00
N ASN A 5 54.28 40.51 51.00
CA ASN A 5 55.32 39.86 50.17
C ASN A 5 54.61 39.00 49.10
N THR A 6 54.68 39.28 47.80
CA THR A 6 55.80 39.17 46.84
C THR A 6 56.17 37.73 46.49
N THR A 7 55.65 37.33 45.32
CA THR A 7 56.18 36.46 44.25
C THR A 7 57.57 35.87 44.44
N LYS A 8 57.64 34.53 44.34
CA LYS A 8 58.84 33.83 43.86
C LYS A 8 58.46 32.66 42.94
N ARG A 9 58.96 32.81 41.72
CA ARG A 9 58.96 31.90 40.57
C ARG A 9 59.70 30.60 40.90
N GLY A 10 59.14 29.46 40.52
CA GLY A 10 59.75 28.14 40.56
C GLY A 10 59.04 27.25 39.54
N ASP A 11 59.80 26.78 38.56
CA ASP A 11 59.38 26.06 37.38
C ASP A 11 58.96 24.61 37.64
N ALA A 12 58.21 24.08 36.67
CA ALA A 12 58.08 22.68 36.27
C ALA A 12 57.30 21.74 37.22
N GLU A 13 56.04 21.50 36.87
CA GLU A 13 55.52 20.13 36.78
C GLU A 13 54.41 20.07 35.73
N THR A 14 54.68 19.23 34.72
CA THR A 14 53.77 18.84 33.65
C THR A 14 52.67 17.98 34.27
N GLU A 15 51.57 18.60 34.70
CA GLU A 15 50.30 17.89 34.85
C GLU A 15 49.61 17.92 33.49
N GLN A 16 49.82 16.84 32.74
CA GLN A 16 48.96 16.43 31.64
C GLN A 16 47.54 16.33 32.20
N SER A 17 46.76 17.40 32.10
CA SER A 17 45.31 17.31 32.11
C SER A 17 44.92 16.51 30.89
N GLU A 18 44.82 15.20 31.10
CA GLU A 18 44.20 14.22 30.23
C GLU A 18 42.77 14.70 30.00
N HIS A 19 42.59 15.51 28.95
CA HIS A 19 41.29 15.87 28.45
C HIS A 19 40.74 14.57 27.84
N VAL A 20 39.99 13.83 28.66
CA VAL A 20 39.18 12.70 28.26
C VAL A 20 38.28 13.20 27.14
N VAL A 21 38.70 12.95 25.91
CA VAL A 21 37.85 13.07 24.73
C VAL A 21 36.79 12.00 24.94
N ALA A 22 35.67 12.41 25.52
CA ALA A 22 34.45 11.64 25.52
C ALA A 22 34.15 11.29 24.06
N SER A 23 34.50 10.06 23.68
CA SER A 23 34.00 9.49 22.44
C SER A 23 32.48 9.55 22.52
N PRO A 24 31.79 10.19 21.58
CA PRO A 24 30.33 10.14 21.56
C PRO A 24 29.92 8.68 21.39
N ASP A 25 29.10 8.22 22.32
CA ASP A 25 28.57 6.86 22.39
C ASP A 25 27.93 6.43 21.04
N PRO A 26 28.27 5.25 20.47
CA PRO A 26 27.68 4.74 19.22
C PRO A 26 26.20 4.32 19.37
N VAL A 27 25.63 4.48 20.57
CA VAL A 27 24.26 4.06 20.91
C VAL A 27 23.23 5.08 20.40
N SER A 28 23.63 6.33 20.15
CA SER A 28 22.71 7.41 19.76
C SER A 28 22.18 7.26 18.33
N GLU A 29 23.04 6.90 17.36
CA GLU A 29 22.65 6.79 15.95
C GLU A 29 21.76 5.56 15.69
N SER A 30 21.97 4.46 16.41
CA SER A 30 21.12 3.26 16.29
C SER A 30 19.73 3.47 16.91
N SER A 31 19.63 4.25 18.00
CA SER A 31 18.34 4.59 18.60
C SER A 31 17.51 5.52 17.71
N THR A 32 18.12 6.52 17.08
CA THR A 32 17.41 7.43 16.17
C THR A 32 16.94 6.72 14.90
N GLU A 33 17.77 5.85 14.33
CA GLU A 33 17.40 5.07 13.15
C GLU A 33 16.28 4.06 13.47
N THR A 34 16.29 3.42 14.65
CA THR A 34 15.21 2.50 15.03
C THR A 34 13.88 3.21 15.26
N GLU A 35 13.88 4.43 15.82
CA GLU A 35 12.67 5.26 15.94
C GLU A 35 12.13 5.69 14.57
N ARG A 36 13.02 6.14 13.67
CA ARG A 36 12.66 6.44 12.29
C ARG A 36 12.02 5.24 11.61
N LEU A 37 12.66 4.08 11.66
CA LEU A 37 12.14 2.87 11.03
C LEU A 37 10.81 2.42 11.64
N ARG A 38 10.57 2.64 12.93
CA ARG A 38 9.26 2.37 13.56
C ARG A 38 8.18 3.28 13.01
N THR A 39 8.42 4.59 12.97
CA THR A 39 7.45 5.57 12.44
C THR A 39 7.16 5.33 10.94
N GLU A 40 8.18 4.97 10.16
CA GLU A 40 8.02 4.60 8.76
C GLU A 40 7.19 3.32 8.61
N ASN A 41 7.48 2.28 9.41
CA ASN A 41 6.69 1.04 9.40
C ASN A 41 5.23 1.28 9.78
N GLU A 42 4.96 2.12 10.78
CA GLU A 42 3.59 2.49 11.15
C GLU A 42 2.87 3.22 10.03
N THR A 43 3.56 4.18 9.38
CA THR A 43 3.04 4.91 8.23
C THR A 43 2.71 3.99 7.06
N LEU A 44 3.63 3.07 6.71
CA LEU A 44 3.43 2.10 5.65
C LEU A 44 2.30 1.13 5.96
N LYS A 45 2.21 0.64 7.21
CA LYS A 45 1.11 -0.22 7.65
C LYS A 45 -0.23 0.51 7.52
N MET A 46 -0.31 1.78 7.91
CA MET A 46 -1.52 2.58 7.76
C MET A 46 -1.87 2.81 6.28
N ALA A 47 -0.89 3.08 5.43
CA ALA A 47 -1.09 3.24 3.99
C ALA A 47 -1.63 1.95 3.34
N ILE A 48 -1.09 0.78 3.70
CA ILE A 48 -1.55 -0.51 3.22
C ILE A 48 -2.98 -0.79 3.69
N LYS A 49 -3.27 -0.57 4.98
CA LYS A 49 -4.62 -0.73 5.54
C LYS A 49 -5.63 0.13 4.79
N LEU A 50 -5.31 1.40 4.57
CA LEU A 50 -6.19 2.33 3.87
C LEU A 50 -6.42 1.93 2.42
N ARG A 51 -5.35 1.51 1.71
CA ARG A 51 -5.46 1.01 0.35
C ARG A 51 -6.39 -0.22 0.27
N ASN A 52 -6.19 -1.20 1.14
CA ASN A 52 -7.01 -2.42 1.16
C ASN A 52 -8.48 -2.08 1.48
N ALA A 53 -8.72 -1.20 2.46
CA ALA A 53 -10.06 -0.72 2.77
C ALA A 53 -10.72 -0.02 1.59
N ARG A 54 -9.96 0.82 0.86
CA ARG A 54 -10.44 1.50 -0.34
C ARG A 54 -10.88 0.48 -1.38
N GLU A 55 -10.06 -0.51 -1.68
CA GLU A 55 -10.39 -1.56 -2.65
C GLU A 55 -11.66 -2.32 -2.23
N GLN A 56 -11.72 -2.80 -0.98
CA GLN A 56 -12.85 -3.57 -0.45
C GLN A 56 -14.18 -2.78 -0.45
N ILE A 57 -14.15 -1.54 0.04
CA ILE A 57 -15.35 -0.69 0.15
C ILE A 57 -15.78 -0.20 -1.24
N THR A 58 -14.85 0.19 -2.10
CA THR A 58 -15.16 0.62 -3.47
C THR A 58 -15.80 -0.52 -4.26
N GLN A 59 -15.27 -1.74 -4.18
CA GLN A 59 -15.88 -2.92 -4.80
C GLN A 59 -17.29 -3.18 -4.27
N SER A 60 -17.49 -3.04 -2.96
CA SER A 60 -18.82 -3.16 -2.35
C SER A 60 -19.76 -2.10 -2.90
N LEU A 61 -19.37 -0.83 -2.89
CA LEU A 61 -20.16 0.29 -3.42
C LEU A 61 -20.52 0.09 -4.89
N VAL A 62 -19.57 -0.35 -5.73
CA VAL A 62 -19.83 -0.71 -7.14
C VAL A 62 -20.89 -1.81 -7.24
N ARG A 63 -20.76 -2.88 -6.44
CA ARG A 63 -21.72 -3.99 -6.40
C ARG A 63 -23.13 -3.52 -6.02
N TYR A 64 -23.24 -2.52 -5.16
CA TYR A 64 -24.51 -1.91 -4.75
C TYR A 64 -24.96 -0.76 -5.66
N GLY A 65 -24.35 -0.58 -6.83
CA GLY A 65 -24.81 0.38 -7.83
C GLY A 65 -24.46 1.83 -7.53
N ALA A 66 -23.43 2.08 -6.72
CA ALA A 66 -22.94 3.43 -6.48
C ALA A 66 -22.44 4.10 -7.77
N LEU A 67 -22.84 5.35 -7.97
CA LEU A 67 -22.45 6.22 -9.08
C LEU A 67 -20.99 6.65 -8.98
N SER A 68 -20.59 7.05 -7.78
CA SER A 68 -19.25 7.58 -7.48
C SER A 68 -18.60 6.84 -6.30
N PRO A 69 -18.24 5.55 -6.46
CA PRO A 69 -17.68 4.73 -5.39
C PRO A 69 -16.46 5.34 -4.68
N GLY A 70 -15.56 5.97 -5.44
CA GLY A 70 -14.37 6.62 -4.87
C GLY A 70 -14.70 7.84 -4.02
N LEU A 71 -15.63 8.68 -4.48
CA LEU A 71 -16.05 9.87 -3.73
C LEU A 71 -16.78 9.50 -2.44
N LEU A 72 -17.64 8.49 -2.52
CA LEU A 72 -18.34 7.93 -1.35
C LEU A 72 -17.36 7.27 -0.37
N PHE A 73 -16.27 6.67 -0.85
CA PHE A 73 -15.22 6.18 0.04
C PHE A 73 -14.51 7.33 0.74
N ASP A 74 -14.10 8.36 0.01
CA ASP A 74 -13.35 9.50 0.56
C ASP A 74 -14.17 10.23 1.64
N SER A 75 -15.50 10.35 1.47
CA SER A 75 -16.38 10.93 2.49
C SER A 75 -16.56 10.04 3.73
N ALA A 76 -16.42 8.72 3.56
CA ALA A 76 -16.64 7.73 4.60
C ALA A 76 -15.34 7.29 5.30
N GLN A 77 -14.16 7.69 4.78
CA GLN A 77 -12.84 7.26 5.23
C GLN A 77 -12.62 7.48 6.73
N ALA A 78 -13.05 8.63 7.26
CA ALA A 78 -12.90 8.98 8.67
C ALA A 78 -13.69 8.05 9.62
N ASN A 79 -14.69 7.35 9.10
CA ASN A 79 -15.56 6.46 9.87
C ASN A 79 -15.15 4.98 9.76
N LEU A 80 -14.04 4.65 9.08
CA LEU A 80 -13.57 3.27 8.93
C LEU A 80 -13.09 2.71 10.27
N GLN A 81 -13.52 1.49 10.56
CA GLN A 81 -13.03 0.72 11.70
C GLN A 81 -12.26 -0.50 11.21
N PHE A 82 -11.08 -0.70 11.78
CA PHE A 82 -10.17 -1.77 11.41
C PHE A 82 -10.05 -2.77 12.56
N ASP A 83 -9.95 -4.05 12.23
CA ASP A 83 -9.54 -5.09 13.18
C ASP A 83 -8.00 -5.13 13.36
N GLU A 84 -7.54 -6.07 14.18
CA GLU A 84 -6.11 -6.33 14.41
C GLU A 84 -5.36 -6.73 13.13
N ASN A 85 -6.07 -7.33 12.16
CA ASN A 85 -5.54 -7.74 10.86
C ASN A 85 -5.58 -6.62 9.82
N GLY A 86 -6.10 -5.44 10.16
CA GLY A 86 -6.24 -4.31 9.23
C GLY A 86 -7.39 -4.44 8.23
N GLN A 87 -8.39 -5.29 8.50
CA GLN A 87 -9.60 -5.47 7.71
C GLN A 87 -10.71 -4.54 8.19
N VAL A 88 -11.57 -4.08 7.27
CA VAL A 88 -12.69 -3.20 7.61
C VAL A 88 -13.81 -4.02 8.27
N THR A 89 -14.14 -3.70 9.52
CA THR A 89 -15.17 -4.43 10.29
C THR A 89 -16.56 -3.84 10.13
N ASN A 90 -16.66 -2.53 9.91
CA ASN A 90 -17.94 -1.80 9.86
C ASN A 90 -18.45 -1.52 8.44
N GLY A 91 -17.93 -2.20 7.41
CA GLY A 91 -18.22 -1.90 6.01
C GLY A 91 -19.71 -1.98 5.65
N ALA A 92 -20.45 -2.95 6.20
CA ALA A 92 -21.89 -3.08 5.96
C ALA A 92 -22.69 -1.92 6.58
N ALA A 93 -22.37 -1.55 7.82
CA ALA A 93 -23.02 -0.42 8.50
C ALA A 93 -22.72 0.91 7.79
N LEU A 94 -21.48 1.07 7.30
CA LEU A 94 -21.06 2.24 6.55
C LEU A 94 -21.83 2.37 5.24
N LEU A 95 -22.03 1.26 4.52
CA LEU A 95 -22.80 1.24 3.29
C LEU A 95 -24.26 1.65 3.51
N GLU A 96 -24.93 1.11 4.53
CA GLU A 96 -26.31 1.47 4.85
C GLU A 96 -26.44 2.93 5.26
N HIS A 97 -25.45 3.44 6.01
CA HIS A 97 -25.37 4.87 6.31
C HIS A 97 -25.23 5.72 5.04
N LEU A 98 -24.35 5.32 4.11
CA LEU A 98 -24.16 6.01 2.83
C LEU A 98 -25.40 5.98 1.95
N LYS A 99 -26.13 4.86 1.88
CA LYS A 99 -27.42 4.79 1.17
C LYS A 99 -28.46 5.73 1.74
N LYS A 100 -28.48 5.92 3.06
CA LYS A 100 -29.40 6.83 3.73
C LYS A 100 -29.03 8.30 3.50
N MET A 101 -27.73 8.61 3.52
CA MET A 101 -27.23 9.99 3.39
C MET A 101 -27.16 10.48 1.94
N HIS A 102 -26.89 9.56 1.02
CA HIS A 102 -26.67 9.85 -0.40
C HIS A 102 -27.49 8.92 -1.29
N PRO A 103 -28.82 8.83 -1.11
CA PRO A 103 -29.65 7.91 -1.91
C PRO A 103 -29.52 8.16 -3.42
N GLU A 104 -29.30 9.41 -3.83
CA GLU A 104 -29.09 9.82 -5.22
C GLU A 104 -27.82 9.22 -5.84
N GLN A 105 -26.85 8.81 -5.01
CA GLN A 105 -25.62 8.18 -5.45
C GLN A 105 -25.79 6.67 -5.71
N PHE A 106 -26.94 6.06 -5.41
CA PHE A 106 -27.20 4.64 -5.64
C PHE A 106 -28.27 4.45 -6.71
N ARG A 107 -27.94 3.73 -7.78
CA ARG A 107 -28.93 3.41 -8.82
C ARG A 107 -29.77 2.19 -8.41
N PRO A 108 -31.10 2.23 -8.61
CA PRO A 108 -31.98 1.10 -8.28
C PRO A 108 -31.73 -0.14 -9.16
N ASP A 109 -31.21 0.03 -10.38
CA ASP A 109 -30.89 -1.08 -11.28
C ASP A 109 -29.59 -0.79 -12.03
N ARG A 110 -28.52 -1.49 -11.68
CA ARG A 110 -27.34 -1.63 -12.55
C ARG A 110 -27.17 -3.11 -12.89
N PRO A 111 -27.27 -3.54 -14.16
CA PRO A 111 -26.91 -4.89 -14.52
C PRO A 111 -25.43 -5.14 -14.14
N GLN A 112 -25.13 -6.31 -13.57
CA GLN A 112 -23.81 -6.73 -13.07
C GLN A 112 -22.76 -6.94 -14.17
N ASN A 113 -22.78 -6.13 -15.22
CA ASN A 113 -21.83 -6.23 -16.32
C ASN A 113 -20.64 -5.34 -15.95
N SER A 114 -19.80 -5.86 -15.05
CA SER A 114 -18.53 -5.27 -14.65
C SER A 114 -17.60 -5.23 -15.86
N ILE A 115 -17.50 -4.09 -16.53
CA ILE A 115 -16.33 -3.81 -17.38
C ILE A 115 -15.21 -3.46 -16.40
N ASP A 116 -14.38 -4.46 -16.11
CA ASP A 116 -13.13 -4.32 -15.38
C ASP A 116 -12.17 -3.47 -16.23
N GLY A 117 -12.05 -2.18 -15.91
CA GLY A 117 -11.14 -1.24 -16.56
C GLY A 117 -9.68 -1.37 -16.13
N GLY A 118 -9.31 -2.43 -15.40
CA GLY A 118 -7.94 -2.74 -14.98
C GLY A 118 -7.39 -4.05 -15.55
N ALA A 119 -8.22 -4.89 -16.18
CA ALA A 119 -7.76 -6.07 -16.89
C ALA A 119 -7.08 -5.64 -18.19
N GLY A 120 -5.76 -5.43 -18.13
CA GLY A 120 -4.86 -5.65 -19.27
C GLY A 120 -4.85 -7.12 -19.69
N GLY A 121 -6.03 -7.68 -19.88
CA GLY A 121 -6.30 -8.99 -20.41
C GLY A 121 -7.32 -8.76 -21.49
N GLY A 122 -6.85 -8.35 -22.66
CA GLY A 122 -7.63 -8.57 -23.87
C GLY A 122 -7.99 -10.04 -23.84
N SER A 123 -9.24 -10.36 -23.52
CA SER A 123 -9.73 -11.72 -23.57
C SER A 123 -9.58 -12.13 -25.03
N PRO A 124 -8.59 -12.96 -25.42
CA PRO A 124 -8.59 -13.54 -26.74
C PRO A 124 -9.47 -14.78 -26.61
N ALA A 125 -10.73 -14.55 -26.24
CA ALA A 125 -11.81 -15.34 -26.79
C ALA A 125 -12.16 -14.77 -28.18
N ALA A 126 -11.18 -14.19 -28.88
CA ALA A 126 -11.00 -14.53 -30.28
C ALA A 126 -10.94 -16.06 -30.32
N TYR A 127 -12.11 -16.65 -30.50
CA TYR A 127 -12.32 -18.07 -30.73
C TYR A 127 -11.11 -18.58 -31.50
N LEU A 128 -10.42 -19.58 -30.96
CA LEU A 128 -9.33 -20.20 -31.66
C LEU A 128 -9.94 -20.76 -32.95
N THR A 129 -9.84 -20.03 -34.06
CA THR A 129 -10.37 -20.46 -35.34
C THR A 129 -9.25 -21.10 -36.15
N LYS A 130 -9.62 -21.95 -37.10
CA LYS A 130 -8.66 -22.56 -38.03
C LYS A 130 -7.83 -21.50 -38.78
N GLU A 131 -8.47 -20.39 -39.12
CA GLU A 131 -7.81 -19.23 -39.74
C GLU A 131 -6.78 -18.58 -38.81
N ALA A 132 -7.12 -18.42 -37.53
CA ALA A 132 -6.20 -17.88 -36.54
C ALA A 132 -4.99 -18.82 -36.33
N LEU A 133 -5.23 -20.13 -36.20
CA LEU A 133 -4.17 -21.13 -36.08
C LEU A 133 -3.24 -21.16 -37.30
N SER A 134 -3.77 -20.97 -38.51
CA SER A 134 -2.96 -20.95 -39.74
C SER A 134 -2.04 -19.75 -39.87
N ARG A 135 -2.34 -18.66 -39.15
CA ARG A 135 -1.55 -17.41 -39.15
C ARG A 135 -0.56 -17.32 -37.98
N MET A 136 -0.69 -18.21 -36.99
CA MET A 136 0.21 -18.28 -35.84
C MET A 136 1.47 -19.06 -36.17
N THR A 137 2.58 -18.63 -35.58
CA THR A 137 3.85 -19.36 -35.66
C THR A 137 3.83 -20.59 -34.75
N SER A 138 4.64 -21.61 -35.06
CA SER A 138 4.70 -22.84 -34.26
C SER A 138 5.04 -22.60 -32.78
N THR A 139 5.79 -21.53 -32.47
CA THR A 139 6.14 -21.13 -31.11
C THR A 139 4.98 -20.47 -30.36
N GLU A 140 4.04 -19.84 -31.06
CA GLU A 140 2.82 -19.27 -30.48
C GLU A 140 1.78 -20.37 -30.23
N ILE A 141 1.65 -21.33 -31.14
CA ILE A 141 0.76 -22.49 -30.97
C ILE A 141 1.19 -23.33 -29.75
N ALA A 142 2.49 -23.46 -29.51
CA ALA A 142 3.01 -24.21 -28.36
C ALA A 142 2.64 -23.61 -26.99
N LYS A 143 2.23 -22.34 -26.94
CA LYS A 143 1.78 -21.66 -25.72
C LYS A 143 0.26 -21.77 -25.48
N LEU A 144 -0.49 -22.30 -26.45
CA LEU A 144 -1.92 -22.49 -26.36
C LEU A 144 -2.28 -23.83 -25.71
N ASP A 145 -3.53 -23.95 -25.27
CA ASP A 145 -4.07 -25.22 -24.80
C ASP A 145 -4.23 -26.21 -25.97
N TRP A 146 -3.45 -27.29 -25.94
CA TRP A 146 -3.47 -28.34 -26.96
C TRP A 146 -4.82 -29.06 -27.08
N HIS A 147 -5.62 -29.10 -26.02
CA HIS A 147 -6.96 -29.68 -26.07
C HIS A 147 -7.87 -28.86 -27.00
N GLU A 148 -7.78 -27.53 -26.90
CA GLU A 148 -8.56 -26.60 -27.71
C GLU A 148 -8.08 -26.56 -29.16
N VAL A 149 -6.76 -26.56 -29.40
CA VAL A 149 -6.19 -26.63 -30.76
C VAL A 149 -6.66 -27.89 -31.50
N ARG A 150 -6.68 -29.04 -30.82
CA ARG A 150 -7.16 -30.30 -31.41
C ARG A 150 -8.64 -30.26 -31.72
N ARG A 151 -9.46 -29.69 -30.83
CA ARG A 151 -10.91 -29.51 -31.05
C ARG A 151 -11.17 -28.76 -32.36
N VAL A 152 -10.48 -27.64 -32.57
CA VAL A 152 -10.61 -26.79 -33.76
C VAL A 152 -10.10 -27.47 -35.03
N LEU A 153 -9.02 -28.27 -34.94
CA LEU A 153 -8.52 -29.03 -36.09
C LEU A 153 -9.40 -30.24 -36.44
N SER A 154 -10.20 -30.74 -35.48
CA SER A 154 -11.08 -31.89 -35.66
C SER A 154 -12.50 -31.53 -36.12
N GLU A 155 -12.91 -30.27 -36.01
CA GLU A 155 -14.14 -29.76 -36.63
C GLU A 155 -13.98 -29.82 -38.16
N ARG A 156 -14.82 -30.67 -38.79
CA ARG A 156 -14.75 -31.02 -40.22
C ARG A 156 -15.85 -30.34 -41.01
#